data_AF-A0A2H5QWX2-F1
#
_entry.id   AF-A0A2H5QWX2-F1
#
_cell.length_a   1.000
_cell.length_b   1.000
_cell.length_c   1.000
_cell.angle_alpha   90.00
_cell.angle_beta   90.00
_cell.angle_gamma   90.00
#
_symmetry.space_group_name_H-M   'P 1'
#
loop_
_entity.id
_entity.type
_entity.pdbx_description
1 polymer ?
#
loop_
_entity_poly.entity_id
_entity_poly.type
_entity_poly.pdbx_seq_one_letter_code
_entity_poly.pdbx_strand_id
1 'polypeptide(L)'
;MVTNYIYNILEWANLCKTYLVEAKWYDNGYIPTLQEYMENAWILVAAPVILVHANTSTANPITTEGLEFMKDYPNIIRWSSIILRLADDLGKSSISHIH
;
A
#
# COMPACT_ATOMS: atom_id res chain seq x y z
N MET A 1 3.42 -15.19 -17.71
CA MET A 1 4.32 -15.54 -16.59
C MET A 1 5.34 -14.44 -16.31
N VAL A 2 6.12 -13.99 -17.30
CA VAL A 2 7.13 -12.90 -17.13
C VAL A 2 6.51 -11.57 -16.68
N THR A 3 5.35 -11.18 -17.23
CA THR A 3 4.69 -9.91 -16.89
C THR A 3 4.27 -9.84 -15.42
N ASN A 4 3.71 -10.93 -14.86
CA ASN A 4 3.35 -11.00 -13.43
C ASN A 4 4.56 -10.83 -12.50
N TYR A 5 5.70 -11.38 -12.88
CA TYR A 5 6.92 -11.27 -12.07
C TYR A 5 7.43 -9.83 -12.02
N ILE A 6 7.39 -9.12 -13.15
CA ILE A 6 7.76 -7.70 -13.22
C ILE A 6 6.81 -6.83 -12.40
N TYR A 7 5.49 -7.09 -12.45
CA TYR A 7 4.53 -6.34 -11.62
C TYR A 7 4.80 -6.52 -10.13
N ASN A 8 5.00 -7.77 -9.68
CA ASN A 8 5.30 -8.03 -8.27
C ASN A 8 6.56 -7.27 -7.81
N ILE A 9 7.64 -7.29 -8.60
CA ILE A 9 8.87 -6.54 -8.27
C ILE A 9 8.59 -5.03 -8.16
N LEU A 10 7.80 -4.47 -9.06
CA LEU A 10 7.46 -3.05 -9.04
C LEU A 10 6.65 -2.67 -7.79
N GLU A 11 5.68 -3.50 -7.41
CA GLU A 11 4.88 -3.30 -6.20
C GLU A 11 5.74 -3.34 -4.92
N TRP A 12 6.65 -4.32 -4.80
CA TRP A 12 7.61 -4.38 -3.70
C TRP A 12 8.53 -3.16 -3.68
N ALA A 13 9.01 -2.70 -4.84
CA ALA A 13 9.84 -1.51 -4.93
C ALA A 13 9.08 -0.23 -4.50
N ASN A 14 7.80 -0.10 -4.86
CA ASN A 14 6.96 1.01 -4.42
C ASN A 14 6.74 0.99 -2.91
N LEU A 15 6.50 -0.19 -2.32
CA LEU A 15 6.40 -0.34 -0.87
C LEU A 15 7.71 0.04 -0.15
N CYS A 16 8.87 -0.37 -0.68
CA CYS A 16 10.15 0.05 -0.09
C CYS A 16 10.37 1.56 -0.15
N LYS A 17 9.92 2.23 -1.22
CA LYS A 17 10.02 3.69 -1.33
C LYS A 17 9.19 4.40 -0.26
N THR A 18 7.99 3.91 0.05
CA THR A 18 7.13 4.54 1.05
C THR A 18 7.69 4.39 2.46
N TYR A 19 8.28 3.23 2.78
CA TYR A 19 9.04 3.06 4.02
C TYR A 19 10.22 4.03 4.12
N LEU A 20 10.96 4.24 3.02
CA LEU A 20 12.07 5.19 3.01
C LEU A 20 11.62 6.64 3.24
N VAL A 21 10.46 7.04 2.73
CA VAL A 21 9.88 8.37 2.97
C VAL A 21 9.56 8.55 4.45
N GLU A 22 8.89 7.59 5.09
CA GLU A 22 8.61 7.65 6.54
C GLU A 22 9.90 7.68 7.37
N ALA A 23 10.88 6.85 7.03
CA ALA A 23 12.16 6.83 7.71
C ALA A 23 12.88 8.20 7.63
N LYS A 24 12.80 8.88 6.47
CA LYS A 24 13.35 10.22 6.32
C LYS A 24 12.58 11.26 7.13
N TRP A 25 11.25 11.19 7.17
CA TRP A 25 10.46 12.09 8.02
C TRP A 25 10.84 11.94 9.49
N TYR A 26 10.95 10.70 9.96
CA TYR A 26 11.36 10.39 11.33
C TYR A 26 12.76 10.92 11.65
N ASP A 27 13.76 10.61 10.82
CA ASP A 27 15.16 11.00 11.05
C ASP A 27 15.36 12.52 11.05
N ASN A 28 14.58 13.24 10.23
CA ASN A 28 14.63 14.71 10.17
C ASN A 28 13.70 15.41 11.17
N GLY A 29 12.93 14.66 11.98
CA GLY A 29 11.90 15.24 12.86
C GLY A 29 10.82 16.02 12.11
N TYR A 30 10.61 15.72 10.83
CA TYR A 30 9.63 16.39 10.00
C TYR A 30 8.23 15.82 10.28
N ILE A 31 7.28 16.71 10.55
CA ILE A 31 5.89 16.35 10.77
C ILE A 31 5.12 16.62 9.47
N PRO A 32 4.73 15.59 8.71
CA PRO A 32 3.94 15.79 7.50
C PRO A 32 2.54 16.28 7.84
N THR A 33 1.91 16.99 6.90
CA THR A 33 0.47 17.21 6.97
C THR A 33 -0.28 15.89 6.85
N LEU A 34 -1.55 15.85 7.29
CA LEU A 34 -2.39 14.65 7.14
C LEU A 34 -2.48 14.22 5.66
N GLN A 35 -2.55 15.18 4.72
CA GLN A 35 -2.59 14.86 3.30
C GLN A 35 -1.30 14.19 2.82
N GLU A 36 -0.13 14.77 3.14
CA GLU A 36 1.18 14.22 2.76
C GLU A 36 1.41 12.83 3.36
N TYR A 37 1.07 12.66 4.65
CA TYR A 37 1.11 11.36 5.30
C TYR A 37 0.21 10.37 4.56
N MET A 38 -1.06 10.72 4.34
CA MET A 38 -2.03 9.83 3.72
C MET A 38 -1.65 9.44 2.31
N GLU A 39 -1.02 10.32 1.52
CA GLU A 39 -0.53 10.03 0.16
C GLU A 39 0.57 8.96 0.13
N ASN A 40 1.39 8.85 1.19
CA ASN A 40 2.40 7.80 1.34
C ASN A 40 1.84 6.53 2.02
N ALA A 41 1.00 6.72 3.03
CA ALA A 41 0.58 5.71 4.00
C ALA A 41 -0.38 4.65 3.42
N TRP A 42 -1.18 5.00 2.40
CA TRP A 42 -2.11 4.03 1.79
C TRP A 42 -1.39 2.95 0.97
N ILE A 43 -0.22 3.23 0.42
CA ILE A 43 0.62 2.21 -0.24
C ILE A 43 1.38 1.40 0.82
N LEU A 44 1.82 2.08 1.88
CA LEU A 44 2.62 1.52 2.97
C LEU A 44 1.96 0.37 3.75
N VAL A 45 0.63 0.35 3.81
CA VAL A 45 -0.12 -0.70 4.51
C VAL A 45 -0.09 -2.06 3.78
N ALA A 46 0.62 -2.16 2.65
CA ALA A 46 0.76 -3.35 1.82
C ALA A 46 -0.56 -3.92 1.24
N ALA A 47 -1.70 -3.28 1.47
CA ALA A 47 -2.99 -3.66 0.90
C ALA A 47 -2.97 -3.74 -0.64
N PRO A 48 -2.32 -2.84 -1.40
CA PRO A 48 -2.22 -2.98 -2.84
C PRO A 48 -1.52 -4.29 -3.26
N VAL A 49 -0.43 -4.64 -2.56
CA VAL A 49 0.31 -5.90 -2.77
C VAL A 49 -0.59 -7.10 -2.49
N ILE A 50 -1.27 -7.11 -1.34
CA ILE A 50 -2.18 -8.20 -0.95
C ILE A 50 -3.30 -8.39 -1.98
N LEU A 51 -3.89 -7.30 -2.48
CA LEU A 51 -4.99 -7.36 -3.45
C LEU A 51 -4.55 -7.85 -4.83
N VAL A 52 -3.36 -7.47 -5.30
CA VAL A 52 -2.76 -8.01 -6.53
C VAL A 52 -2.50 -9.52 -6.40
N HIS A 53 -1.92 -9.95 -5.27
CA HIS A 53 -1.68 -11.36 -5.00
C HIS A 53 -2.97 -12.17 -4.86
N ALA A 54 -3.99 -11.63 -4.20
CA ALA A 54 -5.31 -12.28 -4.08
C ALA A 54 -5.96 -12.45 -5.46
N ASN A 55 -5.99 -11.41 -6.29
CA ASN A 55 -6.56 -11.46 -7.63
C ASN A 55 -5.87 -12.50 -8.52
N THR A 56 -4.53 -12.55 -8.52
CA THR A 56 -3.78 -13.54 -9.30
C THR A 56 -3.94 -14.98 -8.79
N SER A 57 -4.33 -15.16 -7.52
CA SER A 57 -4.56 -16.48 -6.92
C SER A 57 -5.99 -16.99 -7.12
N THR A 58 -6.97 -16.10 -7.28
CA THR A 58 -8.39 -16.45 -7.41
C THR A 58 -8.93 -16.34 -8.84
N ALA A 59 -8.31 -15.55 -9.71
CA ALA A 59 -8.73 -15.41 -11.11
C ALA A 59 -8.43 -16.67 -11.92
N ASN A 60 -9.44 -17.20 -12.62
CA ASN A 60 -9.30 -18.32 -13.55
C ASN A 60 -10.19 -18.11 -14.79
N PRO A 61 -9.63 -17.79 -15.98
CA PRO A 61 -8.21 -17.56 -16.24
C PRO A 61 -7.76 -16.17 -15.74
N ILE A 62 -6.45 -16.01 -15.51
CA ILE A 62 -5.85 -14.69 -15.31
C ILE A 62 -5.86 -13.95 -16.65
N THR A 63 -6.44 -12.75 -16.69
CA THR A 63 -6.53 -11.93 -17.91
C THR A 63 -5.52 -10.77 -17.87
N THR A 64 -5.04 -10.36 -19.05
CA THR A 64 -4.12 -9.21 -19.17
C THR A 64 -4.82 -7.91 -18.76
N GLU A 65 -6.10 -7.79 -19.10
CA GLU A 65 -6.96 -6.64 -18.78
C GLU A 65 -7.14 -6.50 -17.27
N GLY A 66 -7.30 -7.61 -16.54
CA GLY A 66 -7.38 -7.60 -15.09
C GLY A 66 -6.06 -7.18 -14.43
N LEU A 67 -4.92 -7.58 -15.00
CA LEU A 67 -3.61 -7.13 -14.53
C LEU A 67 -3.38 -5.64 -14.84
N GLU A 68 -3.83 -5.17 -16.00
CA GLU A 68 -3.76 -3.76 -16.39
C GLU A 68 -4.62 -2.88 -15.53
N PHE A 69 -5.85 -3.31 -15.23
CA PHE A 69 -6.75 -2.61 -14.32
C PHE A 69 -6.12 -2.35 -12.95
N MET A 70 -5.27 -3.26 -12.46
CA MET A 70 -4.67 -3.16 -11.13
C MET A 70 -3.46 -2.20 -11.09
N LYS A 71 -2.80 -1.91 -12.22
CA LYS A 71 -1.56 -1.09 -12.26
C LYS A 71 -1.76 0.33 -11.75
N ASP A 72 -2.90 0.92 -12.10
CA ASP A 72 -3.17 2.33 -11.82
C ASP A 72 -3.85 2.52 -10.46
N TYR A 73 -3.79 1.49 -9.60
CA TYR A 73 -4.41 1.47 -8.27
C TYR A 73 -5.84 2.02 -8.29
N PRO A 74 -6.79 1.29 -8.91
CA PRO A 74 -8.16 1.73 -9.06
C PRO A 74 -8.75 2.09 -7.69
N ASN A 75 -9.74 2.98 -7.69
CA ASN A 75 -10.33 3.53 -6.47
C ASN A 75 -10.66 2.48 -5.41
N ILE A 76 -11.10 1.28 -5.82
CA ILE A 76 -11.34 0.17 -4.88
C ILE A 76 -10.09 -0.21 -4.08
N ILE A 77 -8.92 -0.36 -4.72
CA ILE A 77 -7.65 -0.63 -4.04
C ILE A 77 -7.27 0.53 -3.13
N ARG A 78 -7.32 1.76 -3.66
CA ARG A 78 -6.92 2.95 -2.91
C ARG A 78 -7.76 3.14 -1.66
N TRP A 79 -9.09 3.11 -1.78
CA TRP A 79 -9.99 3.30 -0.65
C TRP A 79 -9.93 2.16 0.36
N SER A 80 -9.84 0.90 -0.10
CA SER A 80 -9.62 -0.24 0.82
C SER A 80 -8.32 -0.09 1.60
N SER A 81 -7.26 0.39 0.96
CA SER A 81 -5.96 0.60 1.62
C SER A 81 -6.01 1.76 2.62
N ILE A 82 -6.72 2.85 2.31
CA ILE A 82 -6.95 3.96 3.25
C ILE A 82 -7.71 3.48 4.49
N ILE A 83 -8.78 2.69 4.33
CA ILE A 83 -9.55 2.14 5.45
C ILE A 83 -8.64 1.28 6.34
N LEU A 84 -7.84 0.39 5.74
CA LEU A 84 -6.92 -0.46 6.49
C LEU A 84 -5.87 0.35 7.25
N ARG A 85 -5.29 1.37 6.61
CA ARG A 85 -4.30 2.27 7.23
C ARG A 85 -4.89 2.99 8.44
N LEU A 86 -6.06 3.59 8.29
CA LEU A 86 -6.73 4.30 9.38
C LEU A 86 -7.08 3.36 10.54
N ALA A 87 -7.50 2.13 10.25
CA ALA A 87 -7.78 1.12 11.29
C ALA A 87 -6.50 0.71 12.06
N ASP A 88 -5.39 0.49 11.36
CA ASP A 88 -4.10 0.16 11.99
C ASP A 88 -3.54 1.34 12.80
N ASP A 89 -3.71 2.58 12.34
CA ASP A 89 -3.32 3.80 13.09
C ASP A 89 -4.14 3.98 14.37
N LEU A 90 -5.45 3.74 14.29
CA LEU A 90 -6.33 3.80 15.45
C LEU A 90 -5.94 2.74 16.49
N GLY A 91 -5.62 1.53 16.04
CA GLY A 91 -5.13 0.45 16.91
C GLY A 91 -3.83 0.84 17.63
N LYS A 92 -2.85 1.39 16.92
CA LYS A 92 -1.55 1.77 17.51
C LYS A 92 -1.64 2.98 18.44
N SER A 93 -2.43 3.99 18.09
CA SER A 93 -2.60 5.16 18.96
C SER A 93 -3.17 4.77 20.33
N SER A 94 -4.10 3.80 20.37
CA SER A 94 -4.64 3.27 21.63
C SER A 94 -3.58 2.62 22.55
N ILE A 95 -2.53 2.02 22.00
CA ILE A 95 -1.44 1.40 22.77
C ILE A 95 -0.45 2.47 23.27
N SER A 96 -0.19 3.51 22.46
CA SER A 96 0.70 4.60 22.85
C SER A 96 0.17 5.49 23.99
N HIS A 97 -1.13 5.38 24.31
CA HIS A 97 -1.78 6.07 25.44
C HIS A 97 -1.81 5.24 26.74
N ILE A 98 -1.22 4.03 26.77
CA ILE A 98 -1.19 3.13 27.94
C ILE A 98 0.17 3.21 28.71
N HIS A 99 1.07 4.09 28.29
CA HIS A 99 2.28 4.47 29.02
C HIS A 99 2.33 5.98 29.26
#